data_AF-A0A3D5I584-F1
#
_entry.id   AF-A0A3D5I584-F1
#
_cell.length_a   1.000
_cell.length_b   1.000
_cell.length_c   1.000
_cell.angle_alpha   90.00
_cell.angle_beta   90.00
_cell.angle_gamma   90.00
#
_symmetry.space_group_name_H-M   'P 1'
#
loop_
_entity.id
_entity.type
_entity.pdbx_description
1 polymer ?
#
loop_
_entity_poly.entity_id
_entity_poly.type
_entity_poly.pdbx_seq_one_letter_code
_entity_poly.pdbx_strand_id
1 'polypeptide(L)'
;MMTPKAAKKTATKAARKTAAKKAKAKMPPAPDVSAAPDVTANLETTAASARPGIMSMVPALAIVLAVGIGIGVMLGGQNGSAPNRAEINEAIRSYIAANPDYIIETVNNHIQDRRNEEVNQSINLVRADDGVTVFGNPDGDVTIYEFSDYNCGYCKRVFGEVKQLVESDGNIRVVIKEFPILSEGSVIAARYAIAAGKLGLYEDFHVALMGWQGTIDQAAVDQVIADLGIDRSALDEAADDDDIEAVITANRELAQALQLTGTPGFVIGDEIVPGAISKAELEELVATARENAANG
;
A
#
# COMPACT_ATOMS: atom_id res chain seq x y z
N MET A 1 37.71 -11.59 -56.27
CA MET A 1 36.26 -11.81 -56.14
C MET A 1 35.84 -11.24 -54.79
N MET A 2 35.12 -10.11 -54.79
CA MET A 2 34.78 -9.30 -53.61
C MET A 2 33.41 -9.68 -53.03
N THR A 3 33.31 -9.73 -51.70
CA THR A 3 32.11 -9.97 -50.90
C THR A 3 31.23 -8.71 -50.77
N PRO A 4 29.89 -8.79 -50.74
CA PRO A 4 29.03 -7.64 -50.48
C PRO A 4 28.66 -7.52 -48.98
N LYS A 5 29.30 -6.57 -48.29
CA LYS A 5 28.95 -6.10 -46.94
C LYS A 5 28.51 -4.63 -47.01
N ALA A 6 27.38 -4.34 -47.67
CA ALA A 6 26.84 -2.97 -47.75
C ALA A 6 25.36 -2.95 -48.17
N ALA A 7 24.43 -3.31 -47.28
CA ALA A 7 23.00 -3.09 -47.56
C ALA A 7 22.07 -2.86 -46.34
N LYS A 8 22.55 -2.91 -45.09
CA LYS A 8 21.67 -2.80 -43.90
C LYS A 8 21.84 -1.53 -43.05
N LYS A 9 22.64 -0.54 -43.47
CA LYS A 9 22.90 0.69 -42.66
C LYS A 9 22.07 1.93 -43.03
N THR A 10 21.17 1.87 -44.02
CA THR A 10 20.43 3.06 -44.49
C THR A 10 18.96 3.13 -44.07
N ALA A 11 18.37 2.04 -43.54
CA ALA A 11 16.96 2.04 -43.11
C ALA A 11 16.71 2.60 -41.69
N THR A 12 17.74 2.69 -40.84
CA THR A 12 17.58 3.00 -39.41
C THR A 12 17.63 4.50 -39.07
N LYS A 13 17.93 5.38 -40.05
CA LYS A 13 18.06 6.84 -39.80
C LYS A 13 16.85 7.66 -40.23
N ALA A 14 15.98 7.12 -41.10
CA ALA A 14 14.77 7.80 -41.55
C ALA A 14 13.61 7.66 -40.53
N ALA A 15 13.48 6.51 -39.86
CA ALA A 15 12.44 6.29 -38.85
C ALA A 15 12.70 7.04 -37.51
N ARG A 16 13.96 7.37 -37.21
CA ARG A 16 14.32 8.17 -36.01
C ARG A 16 14.06 9.68 -36.16
N LYS A 17 13.82 10.19 -37.38
CA LYS A 17 13.56 11.62 -37.61
C LYS A 17 12.08 12.01 -37.66
N THR A 18 11.17 11.03 -37.77
CA THR A 18 9.72 11.27 -37.79
C THR A 18 9.05 11.14 -36.43
N ALA A 19 9.67 10.46 -35.46
CA ALA A 19 9.17 10.40 -34.08
C ALA A 19 9.54 11.64 -33.23
N ALA A 20 10.60 12.38 -33.60
CA ALA A 20 11.07 13.55 -32.83
C ALA A 20 10.36 14.89 -33.16
N LYS A 21 9.33 14.90 -34.01
CA LYS A 21 8.63 16.14 -34.43
C LYS A 21 7.17 16.23 -33.97
N LYS A 22 6.64 15.26 -33.21
CA LYS A 22 5.25 15.26 -32.71
C LYS A 22 5.09 15.36 -31.19
N ALA A 23 6.17 15.55 -30.43
CA ALA A 23 6.11 15.82 -28.99
C ALA A 23 6.49 17.29 -28.70
N LYS A 24 5.59 18.22 -29.06
CA LYS A 24 5.54 19.58 -28.48
C LYS A 24 4.08 19.95 -28.27
N ALA A 25 3.42 19.22 -27.38
CA ALA A 25 2.21 19.67 -26.71
C ALA A 25 2.61 20.08 -25.29
N LYS A 26 2.27 21.32 -24.99
CA LYS A 26 2.59 22.15 -23.82
C LYS A 26 2.18 21.47 -22.51
N MET A 27 3.14 21.31 -21.60
CA MET A 27 2.91 20.96 -20.20
C MET A 27 1.99 22.04 -19.58
N PRO A 28 0.88 21.68 -18.90
CA PRO A 28 0.14 22.66 -18.10
C PRO A 28 1.03 23.13 -16.93
N PRO A 29 0.94 24.41 -16.53
CA PRO A 29 1.66 24.91 -15.36
C PRO A 29 1.19 24.18 -14.10
N ALA A 30 2.09 24.09 -13.12
CA ALA A 30 1.81 23.55 -11.79
C ALA A 30 0.61 24.28 -11.15
N PRO A 31 -0.23 23.57 -10.38
CA PRO A 31 -1.35 24.20 -9.69
C PRO A 31 -0.84 25.21 -8.66
N ASP A 32 -1.46 26.38 -8.68
CA ASP A 32 -1.23 27.46 -7.72
C ASP A 32 -1.78 27.06 -6.35
N VAL A 33 -0.89 26.90 -5.37
CA VAL A 33 -1.21 26.52 -3.98
C VAL A 33 -1.54 27.73 -3.09
N SER A 34 -1.79 28.91 -3.65
CA SER A 34 -2.12 30.11 -2.88
C SER A 34 -3.63 30.28 -2.55
N ALA A 35 -4.48 29.35 -2.98
CA ALA A 35 -5.92 29.38 -2.70
C ALA A 35 -6.36 28.24 -1.77
N ALA A 36 -6.27 28.46 -0.46
CA ALA A 36 -7.02 27.66 0.50
C ALA A 36 -8.53 27.97 0.38
N PRO A 37 -9.44 26.98 0.38
CA PRO A 37 -10.86 27.25 0.40
C PRO A 37 -11.28 27.87 1.74
N ASP A 38 -12.12 28.90 1.66
CA ASP A 38 -12.73 29.60 2.79
C ASP A 38 -13.64 28.65 3.59
N VAL A 39 -13.21 28.27 4.79
CA VAL A 39 -13.89 27.30 5.68
C VAL A 39 -15.10 27.92 6.39
N THR A 40 -15.57 29.10 5.99
CA THR A 40 -16.69 29.78 6.67
C THR A 40 -18.07 29.52 6.08
N ALA A 41 -18.18 28.80 4.96
CA ALA A 41 -19.45 28.51 4.31
C ALA A 41 -19.78 27.02 4.31
N ASN A 42 -20.28 26.47 5.42
CA ASN A 42 -21.14 25.26 5.48
C ASN A 42 -21.56 24.90 6.91
N LEU A 43 -22.07 25.88 7.67
CA LEU A 43 -22.64 25.66 9.01
C LEU A 43 -24.10 26.08 9.09
N GLU A 44 -24.86 25.93 8.00
CA GLU A 44 -26.32 26.04 8.06
C GLU A 44 -26.91 25.01 7.10
N THR A 45 -27.33 23.86 7.65
CA THR A 45 -28.49 23.04 7.24
C THR A 45 -28.24 21.59 7.67
N THR A 46 -28.84 21.19 8.79
CA THR A 46 -29.58 19.92 8.99
C THR A 46 -29.73 19.63 10.50
N ALA A 47 -30.72 20.28 11.11
CA ALA A 47 -31.30 19.83 12.38
C ALA A 47 -32.77 19.49 12.12
N ALA A 48 -33.09 18.21 11.91
CA ALA A 48 -34.44 17.65 12.12
C ALA A 48 -34.46 16.14 11.84
N SER A 49 -34.27 15.31 12.87
CA SER A 49 -35.30 14.34 13.32
C SER A 49 -34.75 13.55 14.51
N ALA A 50 -35.58 13.43 15.54
CA ALA A 50 -35.22 12.86 16.83
C ALA A 50 -36.03 11.59 17.10
N ARG A 51 -35.42 10.65 17.85
CA ARG A 51 -35.93 9.81 18.98
C ARG A 51 -35.48 8.32 18.88
N PRO A 52 -35.45 7.56 20.00
CA PRO A 52 -34.74 7.82 21.28
C PRO A 52 -34.09 6.55 21.91
N GLY A 53 -33.25 6.74 22.93
CA GLY A 53 -32.73 5.70 23.85
C GLY A 53 -31.23 5.41 23.63
N ILE A 54 -30.35 5.23 24.62
CA ILE A 54 -30.40 4.89 26.05
C ILE A 54 -29.11 5.50 26.66
N MET A 55 -29.23 6.46 27.59
CA MET A 55 -28.72 6.48 28.97
C MET A 55 -27.19 6.33 29.22
N SER A 56 -26.61 7.43 29.74
CA SER A 56 -25.48 7.50 30.72
C SER A 56 -24.10 6.95 30.29
N MET A 57 -22.94 7.52 30.58
CA MET A 57 -22.47 8.63 31.42
C MET A 57 -21.01 8.89 31.01
N VAL A 58 -20.61 10.13 30.73
CA VAL A 58 -19.20 10.55 30.76
C VAL A 58 -19.13 11.81 31.63
N PRO A 59 -18.49 11.77 32.81
CA PRO A 59 -18.18 12.97 33.56
C PRO A 59 -16.66 13.15 33.64
N ALA A 60 -16.05 13.93 32.74
CA ALA A 60 -14.70 14.45 32.98
C ALA A 60 -14.33 15.58 32.00
N LEU A 61 -15.04 16.71 32.04
CA LEU A 61 -14.40 18.00 31.71
C LEU A 61 -15.11 19.16 32.44
N ALA A 62 -15.01 19.13 33.76
CA ALA A 62 -15.44 20.22 34.64
C ALA A 62 -14.25 20.76 35.44
N ILE A 63 -13.21 21.24 34.74
CA ILE A 63 -12.13 22.04 35.36
C ILE A 63 -11.76 23.21 34.43
N VAL A 64 -12.73 24.11 34.18
CA VAL A 64 -12.46 25.52 33.80
C VAL A 64 -13.40 26.51 34.55
N LEU A 65 -14.21 26.07 35.51
CA LEU A 65 -15.17 26.97 36.20
C LEU A 65 -15.19 26.77 37.72
N ALA A 66 -14.03 26.90 38.35
CA ALA A 66 -13.92 26.91 39.82
C ALA A 66 -12.94 27.98 40.35
N VAL A 67 -12.84 29.12 39.68
CA VAL A 67 -12.46 30.38 40.32
C VAL A 67 -13.53 31.40 39.96
N GLY A 68 -14.59 31.47 40.76
CA GLY A 68 -15.58 32.53 40.55
C GLY A 68 -16.99 32.32 41.07
N ILE A 69 -17.25 31.54 42.13
CA ILE A 69 -18.51 31.71 42.88
C ILE A 69 -18.21 31.51 44.38
N GLY A 70 -17.99 32.63 45.07
CA GLY A 70 -17.87 32.65 46.52
C GLY A 70 -17.55 34.07 47.00
N ILE A 71 -18.60 34.78 47.43
CA ILE A 71 -18.66 36.15 47.95
C ILE A 71 -19.02 37.19 46.88
N GLY A 72 -20.30 37.56 46.84
CA GLY A 72 -20.79 38.65 45.99
C GLY A 72 -22.31 38.85 46.04
N VAL A 73 -22.95 38.72 47.21
CA VAL A 73 -24.28 39.32 47.40
C VAL A 73 -24.08 40.68 48.04
N MET A 74 -24.63 41.70 47.38
CA MET A 74 -24.59 43.14 47.68
C MET A 74 -23.28 43.86 47.38
N LEU A 75 -23.16 44.35 46.14
CA LEU A 75 -23.13 45.78 45.80
C LEU A 75 -22.89 45.93 44.29
N GLY A 76 -23.75 46.70 43.61
CA GLY A 76 -23.44 47.33 42.33
C GLY A 76 -23.44 46.42 41.10
N GLY A 77 -24.43 46.62 40.22
CA GLY A 77 -24.62 45.81 39.03
C GLY A 77 -23.44 45.78 38.06
N GLN A 78 -23.34 44.68 37.33
CA GLN A 78 -23.05 44.70 35.91
C GLN A 78 -23.96 43.69 35.24
N ASN A 79 -24.66 44.15 34.21
CA ASN A 79 -25.30 43.33 33.20
C ASN A 79 -24.28 42.28 32.73
N GLY A 80 -24.57 41.00 32.93
CA GLY A 80 -23.79 39.91 32.35
C GLY A 80 -24.01 39.89 30.84
N SER A 81 -23.36 40.83 30.14
CA SER A 81 -23.23 40.77 28.69
C SER A 81 -22.46 39.50 28.36
N ALA A 82 -22.96 38.69 27.43
CA ALA A 82 -22.20 37.56 26.90
C ALA A 82 -20.79 38.06 26.49
N PRO A 83 -19.72 37.32 26.81
CA PRO A 83 -18.36 37.76 26.50
C PRO A 83 -18.25 38.15 25.02
N ASN A 84 -17.72 39.34 24.76
CA ASN A 84 -17.60 39.84 23.41
C ASN A 84 -16.56 38.99 22.64
N ARG A 85 -16.70 38.84 21.32
CA ARG A 85 -15.80 38.01 20.49
C ARG A 85 -14.32 38.34 20.70
N ALA A 86 -14.00 39.60 21.02
CA ALA A 86 -12.63 40.03 21.34
C ALA A 86 -12.06 39.37 22.61
N GLU A 87 -12.87 39.26 23.67
CA GLU A 87 -12.46 38.66 24.95
C GLU A 87 -12.29 37.14 24.80
N ILE A 88 -13.18 36.50 24.04
CA ILE A 88 -13.07 35.06 23.71
C ILE A 88 -11.80 34.79 22.90
N ASN A 89 -11.53 35.61 21.88
CA ASN A 89 -10.34 35.45 21.04
C ASN A 89 -9.05 35.64 21.84
N GLU A 90 -9.02 36.59 22.78
CA GLU A 90 -7.84 36.81 23.64
C GLU A 90 -7.65 35.64 24.62
N ALA A 91 -8.73 35.12 25.20
CA ALA A 91 -8.66 33.93 26.06
C ALA A 91 -8.14 32.69 25.30
N ILE A 92 -8.58 32.48 24.05
CA ILE A 92 -8.07 31.40 23.19
C ILE A 92 -6.58 31.60 22.88
N ARG A 93 -6.17 32.82 22.51
CA ARG A 93 -4.76 33.14 22.25
C ARG A 93 -3.88 32.91 23.47
N SER A 94 -4.33 33.36 24.64
CA SER A 94 -3.64 33.16 25.91
C SER A 94 -3.51 31.67 26.24
N TYR A 95 -4.57 30.88 26.03
CA TYR A 95 -4.55 29.44 26.25
C TYR A 95 -3.57 28.72 25.30
N ILE A 96 -3.59 29.03 24.00
CA ILE A 96 -2.65 28.45 23.03
C ILE A 96 -1.21 28.85 23.37
N ALA A 97 -0.96 30.10 23.75
CA ALA A 97 0.37 30.58 24.12
C ALA A 97 0.89 29.98 25.43
N ALA A 98 0.00 29.67 26.37
CA ALA A 98 0.35 29.06 27.66
C ALA A 98 0.49 27.52 27.57
N ASN A 99 -0.09 26.87 26.55
CA ASN A 99 -0.11 25.42 26.40
C ASN A 99 0.36 24.95 25.00
N PRO A 100 1.56 25.36 24.52
CA PRO A 100 2.04 24.98 23.19
C PRO A 100 2.20 23.47 23.03
N ASP A 101 2.66 22.75 24.07
CA ASP A 101 2.92 21.31 23.99
C ASP A 101 1.66 20.49 23.74
N TYR A 102 0.55 20.83 24.40
CA TYR A 102 -0.73 20.13 24.21
C TYR A 102 -1.27 20.29 22.78
N ILE A 103 -1.11 21.48 22.18
CA ILE A 103 -1.52 21.73 20.79
C ILE A 103 -0.64 20.92 19.83
N ILE A 104 0.68 20.93 20.03
CA ILE A 104 1.63 20.17 19.21
C ILE A 104 1.33 18.68 19.30
N GLU A 105 1.14 18.15 20.52
CA GLU A 105 0.78 16.75 20.75
C GLU A 105 -0.54 16.37 20.08
N THR A 106 -1.59 17.16 20.29
CA THR A 106 -2.92 16.89 19.70
C THR A 106 -2.85 16.88 18.16
N VAL A 107 -2.14 17.85 17.57
CA VAL A 107 -1.96 17.92 16.11
C VAL A 107 -1.14 16.74 15.60
N ASN A 108 -0.06 16.37 16.30
CA ASN A 108 0.76 15.23 15.93
C ASN A 108 -0.03 13.93 15.99
N ASN A 109 -0.78 13.68 17.08
CA ASN A 109 -1.62 12.50 17.22
C ASN A 109 -2.65 12.43 16.10
N HIS A 110 -3.34 13.54 15.81
CA HIS A 110 -4.29 13.59 14.69
C HIS A 110 -3.64 13.27 13.34
N ILE A 111 -2.46 13.81 13.06
CA ILE A 111 -1.72 13.51 11.83
C ILE A 111 -1.34 12.02 11.77
N GLN A 112 -0.94 11.42 12.89
CA GLN A 112 -0.61 9.99 12.93
C GLN A 112 -1.86 9.11 12.76
N ASP A 113 -2.98 9.45 13.39
CA ASP A 113 -4.24 8.71 13.24
C ASP A 113 -4.70 8.69 11.79
N ARG A 114 -4.64 9.86 11.12
CA ARG A 114 -4.96 9.99 9.69
C ARG A 114 -4.05 9.13 8.82
N ARG A 115 -2.74 9.14 9.10
CA ARG A 115 -1.77 8.29 8.40
C ARG A 115 -2.05 6.81 8.61
N ASN A 116 -2.35 6.41 9.84
CA ASN A 116 -2.65 5.01 10.16
C ASN A 116 -3.92 4.55 9.45
N GLU A 117 -4.94 5.41 9.36
CA GLU A 117 -6.16 5.12 8.60
C GLU A 117 -5.87 4.95 7.10
N GLU A 118 -5.06 5.82 6.51
CA GLU A 118 -4.64 5.71 5.09
C GLU A 118 -3.82 4.43 4.82
N VAL A 119 -2.92 4.07 5.74
CA VAL A 119 -2.14 2.83 5.67
C VAL A 119 -3.06 1.61 5.77
N ASN A 120 -3.99 1.59 6.73
CA ASN A 120 -4.92 0.48 6.91
C ASN A 120 -5.85 0.31 5.70
N GLN A 121 -6.28 1.42 5.09
CA GLN A 121 -7.02 1.37 3.82
C GLN A 121 -6.19 0.71 2.72
N SER A 122 -4.91 1.07 2.60
CA SER A 122 -4.00 0.49 1.61
C SER A 122 -3.75 -1.00 1.84
N ILE A 123 -3.59 -1.42 3.10
CA ILE A 123 -3.47 -2.83 3.49
C ILE A 123 -4.75 -3.60 3.10
N ASN A 124 -5.93 -3.04 3.35
CA ASN A 124 -7.18 -3.67 2.98
C ASN A 124 -7.32 -3.84 1.45
N LEU A 125 -6.78 -2.92 0.66
CA LEU A 125 -6.73 -3.08 -0.80
C LEU A 125 -5.82 -4.23 -1.23
N VAL A 126 -4.70 -4.45 -0.52
CA VAL A 126 -3.85 -5.63 -0.77
C VAL A 126 -4.60 -6.94 -0.52
N ARG A 127 -5.41 -6.97 0.55
CA ARG A 127 -6.20 -8.15 0.97
C ARG A 127 -7.45 -8.38 0.11
N ALA A 128 -7.91 -7.38 -0.63
CA ALA A 128 -9.17 -7.46 -1.37
C ALA A 128 -9.11 -8.38 -2.60
N ASP A 129 -7.91 -8.63 -3.13
CA ASP A 129 -7.70 -9.48 -4.29
C ASP A 129 -6.46 -10.35 -4.10
N ASP A 130 -6.67 -11.61 -3.75
CA ASP A 130 -5.57 -12.57 -3.64
C ASP A 130 -5.13 -13.14 -4.98
N GLY A 131 -5.89 -12.89 -6.04
CA GLY A 131 -5.60 -13.34 -7.40
C GLY A 131 -5.42 -14.85 -7.53
N VAL A 132 -4.50 -15.23 -8.42
CA VAL A 132 -4.17 -16.62 -8.76
C VAL A 132 -2.74 -17.00 -8.35
N THR A 133 -2.09 -16.18 -7.54
CA THR A 133 -0.67 -16.23 -7.23
C THR A 133 -0.42 -16.71 -5.80
N VAL A 134 -1.04 -17.84 -5.45
CA VAL A 134 -1.06 -18.42 -4.11
C VAL A 134 -0.11 -19.61 -4.01
N PHE A 135 0.63 -19.72 -2.91
CA PHE A 135 1.34 -20.94 -2.50
C PHE A 135 1.19 -21.20 -1.00
N GLY A 136 1.48 -22.43 -0.56
CA GLY A 136 1.25 -22.87 0.82
C GLY A 136 -0.18 -23.36 1.04
N ASN A 137 -0.73 -23.16 2.24
CA ASN A 137 -2.11 -23.58 2.52
C ASN A 137 -3.09 -22.52 2.00
N PRO A 138 -3.92 -22.79 0.96
CA PRO A 138 -4.89 -21.82 0.44
C PRO A 138 -5.99 -21.46 1.46
N ASP A 139 -6.17 -22.28 2.49
CA ASP A 139 -7.11 -22.09 3.60
C ASP A 139 -6.39 -21.70 4.92
N GLY A 140 -5.16 -21.18 4.82
CA GLY A 140 -4.35 -20.81 5.99
C GLY A 140 -5.00 -19.71 6.85
N ASP A 141 -4.72 -19.75 8.16
CA ASP A 141 -5.27 -18.79 9.14
C ASP A 141 -4.60 -17.41 9.09
N VAL A 142 -3.39 -17.35 8.55
CA VAL A 142 -2.64 -16.13 8.28
C VAL A 142 -2.25 -16.10 6.82
N THR A 143 -2.49 -14.96 6.17
CA THR A 143 -1.97 -14.68 4.83
C THR A 143 -0.76 -13.75 4.91
N ILE A 144 0.34 -14.19 4.31
CA ILE A 144 1.52 -13.38 4.01
C ILE A 144 1.37 -12.85 2.59
N TYR A 145 1.32 -11.54 2.40
CA TYR A 145 1.38 -10.92 1.08
C TYR A 145 2.82 -10.51 0.79
N GLU A 146 3.43 -11.04 -0.26
CA GLU A 146 4.80 -10.71 -0.66
C GLU A 146 4.83 -10.01 -2.02
N PHE A 147 5.31 -8.78 -2.06
CA PHE A 147 5.69 -8.07 -3.27
C PHE A 147 7.06 -8.56 -3.73
N SER A 148 7.10 -9.30 -4.83
CA SER A 148 8.28 -10.07 -5.24
C SER A 148 8.65 -9.86 -6.71
N ASP A 149 9.93 -10.05 -7.03
CA ASP A 149 10.47 -10.01 -8.39
C ASP A 149 11.44 -11.18 -8.56
N TYR A 150 11.24 -12.00 -9.59
CA TYR A 150 12.04 -13.20 -9.84
C TYR A 150 13.52 -12.93 -10.12
N ASN A 151 13.90 -11.74 -10.59
CA ASN A 151 15.30 -11.34 -10.76
C ASN A 151 15.91 -10.68 -9.50
N CYS A 152 15.14 -10.53 -8.42
CA CYS A 152 15.64 -9.95 -7.18
C CYS A 152 16.41 -10.99 -6.37
N GLY A 153 17.71 -10.75 -6.18
CA GLY A 153 18.55 -11.63 -5.38
C GLY A 153 18.15 -11.72 -3.89
N TYR A 154 17.49 -10.70 -3.33
CA TYR A 154 16.93 -10.75 -1.98
C TYR A 154 15.65 -11.60 -1.93
N CYS A 155 14.76 -11.50 -2.93
CA CYS A 155 13.55 -12.34 -3.02
C CYS A 155 13.94 -13.83 -3.07
N LYS A 156 14.91 -14.20 -3.91
CA LYS A 156 15.40 -15.59 -3.97
C LYS A 156 15.94 -16.12 -2.64
N ARG A 157 16.54 -15.26 -1.81
CA ARG A 157 17.02 -15.66 -0.48
C ARG A 157 15.87 -15.83 0.49
N VAL A 158 14.96 -14.86 0.56
CA VAL A 158 13.82 -14.89 1.48
C VAL A 158 12.83 -15.99 1.12
N PHE A 159 12.70 -16.34 -0.16
CA PHE A 159 11.89 -17.49 -0.59
C PHE A 159 12.26 -18.77 0.17
N GLY A 160 13.56 -19.01 0.44
CA GLY A 160 13.99 -20.15 1.24
C GLY A 160 13.52 -20.09 2.71
N GLU A 161 13.44 -18.90 3.29
CA GLU A 161 12.94 -18.66 4.66
C GLU A 161 11.42 -18.81 4.72
N VAL A 162 10.69 -18.20 3.77
CA VAL A 162 9.22 -18.28 3.68
C VAL A 162 8.78 -19.72 3.43
N LYS A 163 9.44 -20.44 2.51
CA LYS A 163 9.13 -21.84 2.23
C LYS A 163 9.29 -22.71 3.46
N GLN A 164 10.40 -22.56 4.20
CA GLN A 164 10.62 -23.29 5.45
C GLN A 164 9.57 -22.95 6.52
N LEU A 165 9.16 -21.69 6.61
CA LEU A 165 8.11 -21.27 7.53
C LEU A 165 6.79 -21.96 7.21
N VAL A 166 6.33 -21.85 5.95
CA VAL A 166 5.10 -22.48 5.46
C VAL A 166 5.11 -23.99 5.70
N GLU A 167 6.22 -24.66 5.39
CA GLU A 167 6.38 -26.10 5.63
C GLU A 167 6.34 -26.46 7.12
N SER A 168 6.95 -25.65 7.99
CA SER A 168 7.02 -25.92 9.43
C SER A 168 5.73 -25.61 10.19
N ASP A 169 4.97 -24.62 9.71
CA ASP A 169 3.73 -24.17 10.34
C ASP A 169 2.51 -24.95 9.84
N GLY A 170 2.43 -25.18 8.53
CA GLY A 170 1.35 -25.94 7.88
C GLY A 170 0.00 -25.20 7.75
N ASN A 171 -0.16 -24.02 8.36
CA ASN A 171 -1.40 -23.26 8.32
C ASN A 171 -1.23 -21.83 7.77
N ILE A 172 -0.14 -21.57 7.06
CA ILE A 172 0.13 -20.27 6.44
C ILE A 172 -0.25 -20.30 4.97
N ARG A 173 -0.94 -19.25 4.55
CA ARG A 173 -1.21 -18.90 3.16
C ARG A 173 -0.23 -17.84 2.70
N VAL A 174 0.31 -17.95 1.49
CA VAL A 174 1.14 -16.90 0.91
C VAL A 174 0.58 -16.47 -0.43
N VAL A 175 0.43 -15.16 -0.60
CA VAL A 175 -0.02 -14.51 -1.82
C VAL A 175 1.13 -13.67 -2.37
N ILE A 176 1.60 -14.00 -3.56
CA ILE A 176 2.64 -13.23 -4.22
C ILE A 176 1.99 -12.10 -5.02
N LYS A 177 2.32 -10.86 -4.68
CA LYS A 177 2.03 -9.67 -5.47
C LYS A 177 3.16 -9.47 -6.47
N GLU A 178 3.01 -10.08 -7.64
CA GLU A 178 3.96 -9.98 -8.75
C GLU A 178 4.31 -8.52 -9.04
N PHE A 179 5.54 -8.12 -8.71
CA PHE A 179 6.03 -6.74 -8.76
C PHE A 179 7.33 -6.64 -9.59
N PRO A 180 7.25 -6.89 -10.91
CA PRO A 180 8.42 -6.93 -11.79
C PRO A 180 8.95 -5.52 -12.09
N ILE A 181 10.02 -5.12 -11.39
CA ILE A 181 10.60 -3.76 -11.46
C ILE A 181 12.06 -3.76 -11.92
N LEU A 182 12.71 -4.92 -12.00
CA LEU A 182 14.16 -4.98 -12.19
C LEU A 182 14.60 -5.12 -13.66
N SER A 183 13.81 -5.80 -14.49
CA SER A 183 14.18 -6.06 -15.88
C SER A 183 12.98 -6.45 -16.75
N GLU A 184 13.15 -6.44 -18.07
CA GLU A 184 12.18 -7.00 -19.01
C GLU A 184 11.92 -8.50 -18.75
N GLY A 185 12.96 -9.26 -18.41
CA GLY A 185 12.83 -10.66 -18.02
C GLY A 185 11.99 -10.86 -16.75
N SER A 186 11.96 -9.87 -15.85
CA SER A 186 11.10 -9.89 -14.66
C SER A 186 9.62 -9.79 -15.07
N VAL A 187 9.31 -8.92 -16.03
CA VAL A 187 7.94 -8.78 -16.57
C VAL A 187 7.49 -10.05 -17.28
N ILE A 188 8.38 -10.66 -18.07
CA ILE A 188 8.12 -11.94 -18.74
C ILE A 188 7.83 -13.04 -17.70
N ALA A 189 8.68 -13.17 -16.69
CA ALA A 189 8.50 -14.18 -15.65
C ALA A 189 7.19 -14.00 -14.87
N ALA A 190 6.89 -12.77 -14.44
CA ALA A 190 5.65 -12.44 -13.74
C ALA A 190 4.41 -12.76 -14.61
N ARG A 191 4.43 -12.41 -15.90
CA ARG A 191 3.35 -12.71 -16.84
C ARG A 191 3.07 -14.21 -16.91
N TYR A 192 4.13 -15.01 -17.11
CA TYR A 192 3.98 -16.45 -17.21
C TYR A 192 3.63 -17.11 -15.86
N ALA A 193 4.07 -16.54 -14.74
CA ALA A 193 3.66 -17.01 -13.42
C ALA A 193 2.16 -16.78 -13.18
N ILE A 194 1.65 -15.57 -13.46
CA ILE A 194 0.20 -15.28 -13.36
C ILE A 194 -0.60 -16.20 -14.30
N ALA A 195 -0.12 -16.39 -15.54
CA ALA A 195 -0.73 -17.32 -16.49
C ALA A 195 -0.77 -18.76 -15.95
N ALA A 196 0.33 -19.25 -15.36
CA ALA A 196 0.37 -20.55 -14.70
C ALA A 196 -0.64 -20.63 -13.55
N GLY A 197 -0.82 -19.56 -12.79
CA GLY A 197 -1.85 -19.47 -11.75
C GLY A 197 -3.27 -19.61 -12.27
N LYS A 198 -3.59 -19.02 -13.43
CA LYS A 198 -4.90 -19.23 -14.09
C LYS A 198 -5.16 -20.70 -14.44
N LEU A 199 -4.11 -21.49 -14.61
CA LEU A 199 -4.16 -22.92 -14.88
C LEU A 199 -4.05 -23.80 -13.61
N GLY A 200 -3.96 -23.19 -12.43
CA GLY A 200 -3.75 -23.92 -11.16
C GLY A 200 -2.34 -24.45 -10.95
N LEU A 201 -1.35 -23.90 -11.66
CA LEU A 201 0.05 -24.35 -11.68
C LEU A 201 1.00 -23.31 -11.07
N TYR A 202 0.48 -22.32 -10.32
CA TYR A 202 1.28 -21.21 -9.80
C TYR A 202 2.43 -21.68 -8.90
N GLU A 203 2.14 -22.51 -7.91
CA GLU A 203 3.12 -22.91 -6.89
C GLU A 203 4.35 -23.57 -7.51
N ASP A 204 4.16 -24.58 -8.37
CA ASP A 204 5.26 -25.27 -9.05
C ASP A 204 6.08 -24.30 -9.92
N PHE A 205 5.41 -23.39 -10.62
CA PHE A 205 6.05 -22.39 -11.47
C PHE A 205 6.86 -21.36 -10.67
N HIS A 206 6.27 -20.85 -9.60
CA HIS A 206 6.89 -19.90 -8.68
C HIS A 206 8.13 -20.51 -8.01
N VAL A 207 8.02 -21.74 -7.49
CA VAL A 207 9.13 -22.49 -6.88
C VAL A 207 10.27 -22.69 -7.87
N ALA A 208 9.96 -23.06 -9.11
CA ALA A 208 10.97 -23.27 -10.16
C ALA A 208 11.70 -21.96 -10.52
N LEU A 209 10.97 -20.87 -10.71
CA LEU A 209 11.57 -19.56 -11.01
C LEU A 209 12.38 -19.00 -9.84
N MET A 210 11.89 -19.11 -8.60
CA MET A 210 12.65 -18.66 -7.43
C MET A 210 13.92 -19.49 -7.23
N GLY A 211 13.86 -20.80 -7.48
CA GLY A 211 15.02 -21.71 -7.44
C GLY A 211 16.02 -21.53 -8.59
N TRP A 212 15.63 -20.84 -9.68
CA TRP A 212 16.47 -20.65 -10.86
C TRP A 212 17.81 -19.97 -10.54
N GLN A 213 18.90 -20.50 -11.08
CA GLN A 213 20.24 -19.95 -10.90
C GLN A 213 20.62 -19.07 -12.10
N GLY A 214 20.89 -17.79 -11.82
CA GLY A 214 21.23 -16.79 -12.83
C GLY A 214 20.06 -15.88 -13.18
N THR A 215 20.23 -15.10 -14.25
CA THR A 215 19.22 -14.16 -14.73
C THR A 215 18.04 -14.92 -15.33
N ILE A 216 16.84 -14.43 -15.05
CA ILE A 216 15.60 -14.90 -15.67
C ILE A 216 15.28 -13.99 -16.85
N ASP A 217 15.30 -14.58 -18.04
CA ASP A 217 14.87 -14.03 -19.31
C ASP A 217 13.86 -15.01 -19.96
N GLN A 218 13.46 -14.75 -21.21
CA GLN A 218 12.53 -15.64 -21.94
C GLN A 218 13.04 -17.09 -22.01
N ALA A 219 14.34 -17.30 -22.20
CA ALA A 219 14.90 -18.63 -22.35
C ALA A 219 14.86 -19.42 -21.03
N ALA A 220 15.09 -18.75 -19.90
CA ALA A 220 14.92 -19.34 -18.57
C ALA A 220 13.45 -19.75 -18.34
N VAL A 221 12.51 -18.87 -18.68
CA VAL A 221 11.06 -19.16 -18.57
C VAL A 221 10.67 -20.34 -19.47
N ASP A 222 11.12 -20.36 -20.72
CA ASP A 222 10.88 -21.47 -21.64
C ASP A 222 11.42 -22.80 -21.10
N GLN A 223 12.59 -22.78 -20.45
CA GLN A 223 13.16 -23.97 -19.82
C GLN A 223 12.33 -24.43 -18.62
N VAL A 224 11.86 -23.52 -17.76
CA VAL A 224 10.98 -23.85 -16.63
C VAL A 224 9.67 -24.50 -17.12
N ILE A 225 9.07 -23.96 -18.18
CA ILE A 225 7.87 -24.54 -18.81
C ILE A 225 8.14 -25.98 -19.26
N ALA A 226 9.29 -26.21 -19.91
CA ALA A 226 9.68 -27.53 -20.38
C ALA A 226 9.96 -28.52 -19.24
N ASP A 227 10.66 -28.08 -18.19
CA ASP A 227 11.05 -28.90 -17.04
C ASP A 227 9.82 -29.34 -16.22
N LEU A 228 8.82 -28.46 -16.11
CA LEU A 228 7.54 -28.75 -15.44
C LEU A 228 6.57 -29.52 -16.35
N GLY A 229 6.88 -29.68 -17.65
CA GLY A 229 6.01 -30.37 -18.60
C GLY A 229 4.67 -29.66 -18.84
N ILE A 230 4.63 -28.34 -18.69
CA ILE A 230 3.41 -27.54 -18.87
C ILE A 230 3.09 -27.44 -20.37
N ASP A 231 1.81 -27.54 -20.73
CA ASP A 231 1.36 -27.31 -22.10
C ASP A 231 1.62 -25.86 -22.49
N ARG A 232 2.64 -25.67 -23.33
CA ARG A 232 3.07 -24.37 -23.83
C ARG A 232 1.94 -23.61 -24.52
N SER A 233 1.11 -24.29 -25.30
CA SER A 233 0.03 -23.62 -26.04
C SER A 233 -1.02 -23.07 -25.09
N ALA A 234 -1.41 -23.85 -24.08
CA ALA A 234 -2.38 -23.41 -23.08
C ALA A 234 -1.82 -22.26 -22.23
N LEU A 235 -0.53 -22.32 -21.89
CA LEU A 235 0.12 -21.28 -21.10
C LEU A 235 0.30 -19.98 -21.89
N ASP A 236 0.68 -20.05 -23.18
CA ASP A 236 0.78 -18.86 -24.04
C ASP A 236 -0.59 -18.19 -24.22
N GLU A 237 -1.66 -18.97 -24.44
CA GLU A 237 -3.03 -18.43 -24.51
C GLU A 237 -3.43 -17.73 -23.21
N ALA A 238 -3.10 -18.31 -22.05
CA ALA A 238 -3.34 -17.68 -20.76
C ALA A 238 -2.46 -16.42 -20.54
N ALA A 239 -1.25 -16.38 -21.09
CA ALA A 239 -0.29 -15.27 -20.97
C ALA A 239 -0.61 -14.06 -21.87
N ASP A 240 -1.40 -14.29 -22.93
CA ASP A 240 -1.89 -13.26 -23.86
C ASP A 240 -3.15 -12.54 -23.35
N ASP A 241 -3.68 -12.94 -22.19
CA ASP A 241 -4.84 -12.30 -21.58
C ASP A 241 -4.51 -10.89 -21.06
N ASP A 242 -5.24 -9.89 -21.55
CA ASP A 242 -5.09 -8.48 -21.21
C ASP A 242 -5.22 -8.21 -19.69
N ASP A 243 -5.90 -9.09 -18.94
CA ASP A 243 -6.06 -8.95 -17.49
C ASP A 243 -4.72 -9.09 -16.73
N ILE A 244 -3.70 -9.73 -17.30
CA ILE A 244 -2.40 -9.90 -16.62
C ILE A 244 -1.66 -8.57 -16.43
N GLU A 245 -1.67 -7.70 -17.45
CA GLU A 245 -1.02 -6.40 -17.33
C GLU A 245 -1.75 -5.52 -16.31
N ALA A 246 -3.08 -5.66 -16.21
CA ALA A 246 -3.88 -4.99 -15.20
C ALA A 246 -3.50 -5.45 -13.78
N VAL A 247 -3.31 -6.76 -13.56
CA VAL A 247 -2.83 -7.30 -12.27
C VAL A 247 -1.45 -6.75 -11.90
N ILE A 248 -0.49 -6.75 -12.84
CA ILE A 248 0.86 -6.22 -12.60
C ILE A 248 0.81 -4.71 -12.29
N THR A 249 -0.03 -3.97 -12.99
CA THR A 249 -0.22 -2.52 -12.76
C THR A 249 -0.84 -2.27 -11.39
N ALA A 250 -1.89 -3.02 -11.02
CA ALA A 250 -2.53 -2.92 -9.72
C ALA A 250 -1.55 -3.22 -8.58
N ASN A 251 -0.72 -4.26 -8.71
CA ASN A 251 0.32 -4.58 -7.72
C ASN A 251 1.34 -3.44 -7.58
N ARG A 252 1.73 -2.78 -8.68
CA ARG A 252 2.63 -1.62 -8.63
C ARG A 252 1.98 -0.43 -7.90
N GLU A 253 0.70 -0.18 -8.13
CA GLU A 253 -0.05 0.89 -7.45
C GLU A 253 -0.21 0.60 -5.95
N LEU A 254 -0.49 -0.66 -5.59
CA LEU A 254 -0.54 -1.10 -4.20
C LEU A 254 0.83 -0.94 -3.51
N ALA A 255 1.92 -1.35 -4.16
CA ALA A 255 3.27 -1.15 -3.64
C ALA A 255 3.57 0.34 -3.40
N GLN A 256 3.17 1.22 -4.32
CA GLN A 256 3.32 2.66 -4.18
C GLN A 256 2.50 3.21 -3.00
N ALA A 257 1.25 2.78 -2.83
CA ALA A 257 0.39 3.19 -1.73
C ALA A 257 0.97 2.78 -0.37
N LEU A 258 1.59 1.59 -0.31
CA LEU A 258 2.29 1.08 0.87
C LEU A 258 3.73 1.59 1.01
N GLN A 259 4.19 2.48 0.12
CA GLN A 259 5.55 3.03 0.09
C GLN A 259 6.65 1.95 -0.03
N LEU A 260 6.31 0.79 -0.61
CA LEU A 260 7.26 -0.27 -0.96
C LEU A 260 8.00 0.14 -2.24
N THR A 261 9.22 0.63 -2.07
CA THR A 261 10.07 1.15 -3.17
C THR A 261 10.96 0.09 -3.83
N GLY A 262 10.88 -1.17 -3.37
CA GLY A 262 11.70 -2.27 -3.86
C GLY A 262 11.15 -3.63 -3.43
N THR A 263 11.88 -4.69 -3.77
CA THR A 263 11.52 -6.08 -3.46
C THR A 263 12.63 -6.78 -2.65
N PRO A 264 12.29 -7.73 -1.75
CA PRO A 264 10.92 -8.10 -1.38
C PRO A 264 10.27 -7.02 -0.49
N GLY A 265 8.95 -7.04 -0.38
CA GLY A 265 8.19 -6.27 0.60
C GLY A 265 7.00 -7.08 1.09
N PHE A 266 6.67 -7.01 2.37
CA PHE A 266 5.66 -7.88 2.98
C PHE A 266 4.51 -7.09 3.60
N VAL A 267 3.32 -7.70 3.58
CA VAL A 267 2.20 -7.32 4.45
C VAL A 267 1.74 -8.56 5.20
N ILE A 268 1.84 -8.55 6.53
CA ILE A 268 1.51 -9.68 7.40
C ILE A 268 0.71 -9.14 8.59
N GLY A 269 -0.56 -9.53 8.70
CA GLY A 269 -1.47 -8.80 9.57
C GLY A 269 -1.47 -7.31 9.18
N ASP A 270 -1.39 -6.42 10.16
CA ASP A 270 -1.39 -4.96 9.95
C ASP A 270 0.03 -4.37 9.76
N GLU A 271 1.05 -5.24 9.71
CA GLU A 271 2.45 -4.82 9.56
C GLU A 271 2.86 -4.79 8.09
N ILE A 272 3.56 -3.71 7.70
CA ILE A 272 4.20 -3.56 6.39
C ILE A 272 5.71 -3.61 6.59
N VAL A 273 6.37 -4.58 5.95
CA VAL A 273 7.80 -4.81 6.14
C VAL A 273 8.55 -4.64 4.83
N PRO A 274 9.28 -3.52 4.64
CA PRO A 274 10.09 -3.32 3.46
C PRO A 274 11.40 -4.11 3.55
N GLY A 275 11.73 -4.83 2.48
CA GLY A 275 12.99 -5.54 2.36
C GLY A 275 12.96 -6.97 2.89
N ALA A 276 14.12 -7.61 2.83
CA ALA A 276 14.28 -9.00 3.24
C ALA A 276 14.32 -9.13 4.76
N ILE A 277 13.60 -10.13 5.26
CA ILE A 277 13.55 -10.52 6.67
C ILE A 277 13.88 -12.00 6.84
N SER A 278 14.34 -12.36 8.04
CA SER A 278 14.66 -13.73 8.43
C SER A 278 13.42 -14.56 8.72
N LYS A 279 13.55 -15.90 8.75
CA LYS A 279 12.48 -16.78 9.22
C LYS A 279 11.99 -16.41 10.63
N ALA A 280 12.89 -16.05 11.54
CA ALA A 280 12.52 -15.71 12.92
C ALA A 280 11.62 -14.45 12.98
N GLU A 281 11.93 -13.44 12.18
CA GLU A 281 11.09 -12.24 12.06
C GLU A 281 9.73 -12.56 11.43
N LEU A 282 9.71 -13.43 10.40
CA LEU A 282 8.45 -13.91 9.81
C LEU A 282 7.59 -14.67 10.85
N GLU A 283 8.20 -15.53 11.67
CA GLU A 283 7.53 -16.27 12.74
C GLU A 283 6.89 -15.32 13.77
N GLU A 284 7.61 -14.26 14.17
CA GLU A 284 7.10 -13.25 15.11
C GLU A 284 5.91 -12.47 14.53
N LEU A 285 6.01 -12.05 13.26
CA LEU A 285 4.94 -11.33 12.58
C LEU A 285 3.69 -12.20 12.39
N VAL A 286 3.86 -13.47 12.02
CA VAL A 286 2.75 -14.42 11.91
C VAL A 286 2.09 -14.66 13.27
N ALA A 287 2.88 -14.84 14.34
CA ALA A 287 2.33 -15.01 15.68
C ALA A 287 1.51 -13.79 16.13
N THR A 288 2.03 -12.59 15.88
CA THR A 288 1.34 -11.31 16.17
C THR A 288 0.05 -11.18 15.37
N ALA A 289 0.07 -11.52 14.08
CA ALA A 289 -1.12 -11.50 13.23
C ALA A 289 -2.21 -12.45 13.75
N ARG A 290 -1.85 -13.66 14.22
CA ARG A 290 -2.79 -14.61 14.83
C ARG A 290 -3.39 -14.09 16.13
N GLU A 291 -2.57 -13.51 17.00
CA GLU A 291 -3.03 -12.95 18.26
C GLU A 291 -4.03 -11.82 18.02
N ASN A 292 -3.73 -10.90 17.11
CA ASN A 292 -4.64 -9.81 16.75
C ASN A 292 -5.96 -10.33 16.16
N ALA A 293 -5.90 -11.33 15.27
CA ALA A 293 -7.09 -11.95 14.71
C ALA A 293 -7.95 -12.68 15.75
N ALA A 294 -7.35 -13.22 16.82
CA ALA A 294 -8.09 -13.88 17.90
C ALA A 294 -8.73 -12.89 18.89
N ASN A 295 -8.22 -11.66 18.97
CA ASN A 295 -8.65 -10.64 19.92
C ASN A 295 -9.63 -9.61 19.35
N GLY A 296 -9.83 -9.58 18.03
CA GLY A 296 -10.77 -8.69 17.30
C GLY A 296 -12.10 -9.35 16.97
#